data_AF-B6BC20-F1
#
_entry.id   AF-B6BC20-F1
#
_cell.length_a   1.000
_cell.length_b   1.000
_cell.length_c   1.000
_cell.angle_alpha   90.00
_cell.angle_beta   90.00
_cell.angle_gamma   90.00
#
_symmetry.space_group_name_H-M   'P 1'
#
loop_
_entity.id
_entity.type
_entity.pdbx_description
1 polymer ?
#
loop_
_entity_poly.entity_id
_entity_poly.type
_entity_poly.pdbx_seq_one_letter_code
_entity_poly.pdbx_strand_id
1 'polypeptide(L)'
;MLKFLTSLFKPEPVKPAPATSETSMLFAVEEIVPFLTRLANNPRFGLPGGLAASVAAGLPDLAEQQSRRWRIDGGFDTVPAHFEIEVMMERGGEADVTFFAPQPAVAEINRELAAFDAAAER
;
A
#
# COMPACT_ATOMS: atom_id res chain seq x y z
N MET A 1 -50.71 10.49 25.08
CA MET A 1 -50.23 9.77 23.87
C MET A 1 -49.98 10.85 22.83
N LEU A 2 -48.77 11.19 22.40
CA LEU A 2 -47.77 10.38 21.71
C LEU A 2 -46.40 11.08 21.94
N LYS A 3 -45.44 10.40 22.57
CA LYS A 3 -44.06 10.88 22.77
C LYS A 3 -43.07 9.83 22.27
N PHE A 4 -43.15 9.40 21.01
CA PHE A 4 -42.17 8.46 20.48
C PHE A 4 -42.05 8.69 18.97
N LEU A 5 -40.80 8.79 18.47
CA LEU A 5 -40.32 8.43 17.12
C LEU A 5 -39.34 9.42 16.44
N THR A 6 -38.98 10.56 17.03
CA THR A 6 -37.96 11.44 16.41
C THR A 6 -36.51 11.07 16.75
N SER A 7 -36.26 9.96 17.46
CA SER A 7 -34.93 9.59 17.97
C SER A 7 -34.33 8.33 17.30
N LEU A 8 -34.59 8.11 16.00
CA LEU A 8 -34.06 6.92 15.29
C LEU A 8 -33.14 7.22 14.10
N PHE A 9 -32.89 8.50 13.77
CA PHE A 9 -31.90 8.88 12.77
C PHE A 9 -30.78 9.68 13.42
N LYS A 10 -30.03 9.03 14.32
CA LYS A 10 -28.69 9.51 14.62
C LYS A 10 -27.79 8.87 13.58
N PRO A 11 -27.23 9.60 12.59
CA PRO A 11 -26.22 9.03 11.73
C PRO A 11 -25.11 8.53 12.65
N GLU A 12 -24.77 7.23 12.54
CA GLU A 12 -23.58 6.72 13.18
C GLU A 12 -22.42 7.65 12.77
N PRO A 13 -21.60 8.11 13.72
CA PRO A 13 -20.43 8.89 13.35
C PRO A 13 -19.65 8.03 12.36
N VAL A 14 -19.49 8.52 11.12
CA VAL A 14 -18.57 7.94 10.14
C VAL A 14 -17.25 7.82 10.88
N LYS A 15 -16.91 6.59 11.29
CA LYS A 15 -15.63 6.33 11.93
C LYS A 15 -14.61 6.84 10.93
N PRO A 16 -13.82 7.88 11.26
CA PRO A 16 -12.86 8.41 10.31
C PRO A 16 -12.05 7.21 9.84
N ALA A 17 -11.94 7.04 8.52
CA ALA A 17 -11.01 6.06 7.98
C ALA A 17 -9.69 6.29 8.73
N PRO A 18 -9.05 5.23 9.27
CA PRO A 18 -7.77 5.40 9.94
C PRO A 18 -6.90 6.25 9.03
N ALA A 19 -6.29 7.31 9.55
CA ALA A 19 -5.50 8.23 8.76
C ALA A 19 -4.41 7.43 8.03
N THR A 20 -4.67 7.09 6.77
CA THR A 20 -3.74 6.38 5.90
C THR A 20 -2.69 7.39 5.53
N SER A 21 -1.46 7.16 5.99
CA SER A 21 -0.31 7.91 5.51
C SER A 21 0.08 7.35 4.14
N GLU A 22 0.73 8.18 3.34
CA GLU A 22 1.21 7.79 2.01
C GLU A 22 2.72 7.99 1.90
N THR A 23 3.34 7.17 1.05
CA THR A 23 4.69 7.38 0.55
C THR A 23 4.82 6.80 -0.85
N SER A 24 5.66 7.39 -1.70
CA SER A 24 5.90 6.92 -3.05
C SER A 24 7.37 7.00 -3.44
N MET A 25 7.72 6.19 -4.44
CA MET A 25 9.03 6.21 -5.08
C MET A 25 8.87 5.72 -6.53
N LEU A 26 9.69 6.29 -7.42
CA LEU A 26 9.80 5.85 -8.80
C LEU A 26 10.70 4.62 -8.87
N PHE A 27 10.24 3.56 -9.52
CA PHE A 27 10.97 2.30 -9.69
C PHE A 27 11.15 1.99 -11.18
N ALA A 28 12.26 1.35 -11.54
CA ALA A 28 12.26 0.55 -12.76
C ALA A 28 11.28 -0.63 -12.58
N VAL A 29 10.57 -1.02 -13.64
CA VAL A 29 9.52 -2.07 -13.55
C VAL A 29 10.09 -3.38 -13.00
N GLU A 30 11.33 -3.72 -13.33
CA GLU A 30 12.04 -4.89 -12.81
C GLU A 30 12.37 -4.84 -11.32
N GLU A 31 12.39 -3.67 -10.70
CA GLU A 31 12.75 -3.47 -9.29
C GLU A 31 11.55 -3.59 -8.33
N ILE A 32 10.34 -3.43 -8.86
CA ILE A 32 9.10 -3.49 -8.08
C ILE A 32 8.98 -4.85 -7.35
N VAL A 33 9.18 -5.95 -8.08
CA VAL A 33 9.05 -7.31 -7.50
C VAL A 33 10.11 -7.60 -6.44
N PRO A 34 11.41 -7.33 -6.67
CA PRO A 34 12.44 -7.39 -5.63
C PRO A 34 12.10 -6.57 -4.39
N PHE A 35 11.67 -5.32 -4.54
CA PHE A 35 11.32 -4.46 -3.42
C PHE A 35 10.16 -5.04 -2.61
N LEU A 36 9.07 -5.43 -3.28
CA LEU A 36 7.90 -6.02 -2.61
C LEU A 36 8.22 -7.35 -1.92
N THR A 37 9.13 -8.14 -2.49
CA THR A 37 9.61 -9.38 -1.87
C THR A 37 10.41 -9.09 -0.61
N ARG A 38 11.31 -8.09 -0.65
CA ARG A 38 12.05 -7.64 0.52
C ARG A 38 11.11 -7.12 1.61
N LEU A 39 10.12 -6.32 1.24
CA LEU A 39 9.13 -5.78 2.17
C LEU A 39 8.31 -6.90 2.84
N ALA A 40 7.87 -7.90 2.06
CA ALA A 40 7.15 -9.06 2.59
C ALA A 40 8.02 -9.96 3.50
N ASN A 41 9.34 -9.93 3.35
CA ASN A 41 10.28 -10.65 4.20
C ASN A 41 10.70 -9.86 5.46
N ASN A 42 10.35 -8.57 5.58
CA ASN A 42 10.62 -7.81 6.79
C ASN A 42 9.70 -8.34 7.92
N PRO A 43 10.27 -8.77 9.07
CA PRO A 43 9.53 -9.47 10.12
C PRO A 43 8.49 -8.58 10.83
N ARG A 44 8.56 -7.25 10.64
CA ARG A 44 7.56 -6.32 11.15
C ARG A 44 6.28 -6.35 10.33
N PHE A 45 6.36 -6.79 9.08
CA PHE A 45 5.22 -6.89 8.18
C PHE A 45 4.66 -8.31 8.17
N GLY A 46 3.34 -8.40 8.32
CA GLY A 46 2.56 -9.62 8.10
C GLY A 46 1.82 -9.53 6.77
N LEU A 47 2.53 -9.36 5.65
CA LEU A 47 1.92 -9.26 4.32
C LEU A 47 1.55 -10.65 3.77
N PRO A 48 0.50 -10.76 2.94
CA PRO A 48 0.09 -12.05 2.39
C PRO A 48 1.17 -12.62 1.47
N GLY A 49 1.39 -13.93 1.61
CA GLY A 49 2.27 -14.69 0.72
C GLY A 49 1.79 -14.55 -0.74
N GLY A 50 2.69 -14.18 -1.64
CA GLY A 50 2.38 -13.98 -3.05
C GLY A 50 1.97 -12.56 -3.44
N LEU A 51 2.02 -11.57 -2.54
CA LEU A 51 1.78 -10.16 -2.88
C LEU A 51 2.62 -9.71 -4.08
N ALA A 52 3.95 -9.94 -4.03
CA ALA A 52 4.85 -9.56 -5.11
C ALA A 52 4.48 -10.23 -6.45
N ALA A 53 4.07 -11.51 -6.40
CA ALA A 53 3.61 -12.23 -7.59
C ALA A 53 2.27 -11.70 -8.12
N SER A 54 1.35 -11.29 -7.24
CA SER A 54 0.07 -10.67 -7.61
C SER A 54 0.26 -9.31 -8.27
N VAL A 55 1.24 -8.52 -7.81
CA VAL A 55 1.59 -7.25 -8.46
C VAL A 55 2.24 -7.55 -9.80
N ALA A 56 3.24 -8.42 -9.84
CA ALA A 56 3.96 -8.82 -11.06
C ALA A 56 3.01 -9.30 -12.18
N ALA A 57 2.01 -10.11 -11.84
CA ALA A 57 1.03 -10.62 -12.80
C ALA A 57 0.14 -9.52 -13.38
N GLY A 58 -0.04 -8.40 -12.68
CA GLY A 58 -0.87 -7.28 -13.12
C GLY A 58 -0.12 -6.17 -13.86
N LEU A 59 1.22 -6.14 -13.83
CA LEU A 59 2.01 -5.12 -14.51
C LEU A 59 1.93 -5.20 -16.05
N PRO A 60 1.98 -6.40 -16.71
CA PRO A 60 1.90 -6.48 -18.16
C PRO A 60 0.59 -5.96 -18.77
N ASP A 61 -0.48 -5.90 -17.96
CA ASP A 61 -1.79 -5.40 -18.39
C ASP A 61 -1.89 -3.87 -18.33
N LEU A 62 -0.91 -3.18 -17.75
CA LEU A 62 -0.91 -1.72 -17.59
C LEU A 62 -0.20 -1.03 -18.76
N ALA A 63 -0.92 -0.16 -19.45
CA ALA A 63 -0.31 0.76 -20.41
C ALA A 63 0.27 2.00 -19.70
N GLU A 64 1.09 2.78 -20.42
CA GLU A 64 1.58 4.09 -19.93
C GLU A 64 0.43 4.95 -19.40
N GLN A 65 0.66 5.63 -18.27
CA GLN A 65 -0.29 6.51 -17.58
C GLN A 65 -1.53 5.78 -17.02
N GLN A 66 -1.53 4.45 -16.99
CA GLN A 66 -2.52 3.68 -16.26
C GLN A 66 -2.00 3.31 -14.88
N SER A 67 -2.90 3.32 -13.90
CA SER A 67 -2.61 2.81 -12.56
C SER A 67 -3.44 1.58 -12.22
N ARG A 68 -2.88 0.75 -11.36
CA ARG A 68 -3.61 -0.34 -10.68
C ARG A 68 -3.32 -0.28 -9.20
N ARG A 69 -4.37 -0.51 -8.42
CA ARG A 69 -4.31 -0.51 -6.97
C ARG A 69 -4.67 -1.88 -6.42
N TRP A 70 -3.80 -2.40 -5.57
CA TRP A 70 -3.99 -3.64 -4.83
C TRP A 70 -4.32 -3.31 -3.39
N ARG A 71 -5.43 -3.86 -2.89
CA ARG A 71 -5.81 -3.81 -1.48
C ARG A 71 -5.32 -5.06 -0.78
N ILE A 72 -4.71 -4.87 0.37
CA ILE A 72 -3.94 -5.90 1.04
C ILE A 72 -4.32 -5.87 2.51
N ASP A 73 -4.92 -6.96 2.97
CA ASP A 73 -5.12 -7.19 4.39
C ASP A 73 -3.90 -7.95 4.94
N GLY A 74 -3.23 -7.36 5.92
CA GLY A 74 -2.02 -7.91 6.51
C GLY A 74 -1.84 -7.47 7.95
N GLY A 75 -0.60 -7.27 8.36
CA GLY A 75 -0.27 -6.75 9.68
C GLY A 75 1.01 -5.93 9.72
N PHE A 76 1.14 -5.09 10.74
CA PHE A 76 2.35 -4.37 11.09
C PHE A 76 2.60 -4.50 12.59
N ASP A 77 3.80 -4.91 13.01
CA ASP A 77 4.17 -5.16 14.41
C ASP A 77 3.13 -6.02 15.14
N THR A 78 2.68 -7.11 14.51
CA THR A 78 1.62 -8.05 15.00
C THR A 78 0.21 -7.47 15.11
N VAL A 79 0.00 -6.20 14.73
CA VAL A 79 -1.32 -5.56 14.70
C VAL A 79 -1.92 -5.71 13.29
N PRO A 80 -3.16 -6.18 13.16
CA PRO A 80 -3.85 -6.20 11.87
C PRO A 80 -3.91 -4.80 11.24
N ALA A 81 -3.55 -4.71 9.97
CA ALA A 81 -3.48 -3.45 9.25
C ALA A 81 -3.93 -3.63 7.80
N HIS A 82 -4.53 -2.58 7.25
CA HIS A 82 -4.87 -2.48 5.84
C HIS A 82 -3.79 -1.70 5.11
N PHE A 83 -3.36 -2.24 3.98
CA PHE A 83 -2.37 -1.64 3.10
C PHE A 83 -2.96 -1.54 1.71
N GLU A 84 -2.56 -0.51 0.98
CA GLU A 84 -2.81 -0.43 -0.44
C GLU A 84 -1.52 -0.09 -1.16
N ILE A 85 -1.30 -0.73 -2.31
CA ILE A 85 -0.19 -0.44 -3.21
C ILE A 85 -0.81 0.01 -4.51
N GLU A 86 -0.44 1.18 -4.98
CA GLU A 86 -0.81 1.68 -6.29
C GLU A 86 0.45 1.76 -7.14
N VAL A 87 0.40 1.15 -8.33
CA VAL A 87 1.47 1.25 -9.33
C VAL A 87 0.89 2.02 -10.50
N MET A 88 1.53 3.12 -10.87
CA MET A 88 1.20 3.90 -12.06
C MET A 88 2.36 3.81 -13.04
N MET A 89 2.09 3.29 -14.24
CA MET A 89 3.12 3.17 -15.27
C MET A 89 3.49 4.55 -15.79
N GLU A 90 4.78 4.87 -15.71
CA GLU A 90 5.32 6.12 -16.23
C GLU A 90 5.89 5.93 -17.64
N ARG A 91 6.13 7.05 -18.31
CA ARG A 91 6.82 7.01 -19.61
C ARG A 91 8.28 6.62 -19.38
N GLY A 92 8.75 5.64 -20.15
CA GLY A 92 10.18 5.26 -20.15
C GLY A 92 10.50 3.94 -19.47
N GLY A 93 9.50 3.13 -19.11
CA GLY A 93 9.72 1.82 -18.49
C GLY A 93 9.88 1.87 -16.98
N GLU A 94 9.51 3.00 -16.36
CA GLU A 94 9.45 3.19 -14.92
C GLU A 94 7.99 3.13 -14.45
N ALA A 95 7.79 3.03 -13.14
CA ALA A 95 6.48 3.17 -12.54
C ALA A 95 6.57 3.89 -11.19
N ASP A 96 5.65 4.81 -10.95
CA ASP A 96 5.46 5.40 -9.62
C ASP A 96 4.70 4.40 -8.74
N VAL A 97 5.32 4.00 -7.63
CA VAL A 97 4.75 3.03 -6.69
C VAL A 97 4.41 3.76 -5.39
N THR A 98 3.11 3.92 -5.15
CA THR A 98 2.56 4.55 -3.95
C THR A 98 2.06 3.52 -2.95
N PHE A 99 2.44 3.70 -1.68
CA PHE A 99 2.03 2.86 -0.56
C PHE A 99 1.11 3.65 0.37
N PHE A 100 -0.06 3.10 0.66
CA PHE A 100 -1.01 3.61 1.65
C PHE A 100 -1.04 2.65 2.83
N ALA A 101 -0.70 3.14 4.03
CA ALA A 101 -0.66 2.30 5.22
C ALA A 101 -0.82 3.14 6.50
N PRO A 102 -0.99 2.51 7.68
CA PRO A 102 -0.87 3.21 8.95
C PRO A 102 0.49 3.90 9.08
N GLN A 103 0.54 5.07 9.73
CA GLN A 103 1.76 5.88 9.84
C GLN A 103 3.02 5.12 10.32
N PRO A 104 2.96 4.21 11.32
CA PRO A 104 4.13 3.43 11.72
C PRO A 104 4.67 2.51 10.61
N ALA A 105 3.76 1.95 9.81
CA ALA A 105 4.12 1.12 8.67
C ALA A 105 4.72 1.96 7.53
N VAL A 106 4.16 3.15 7.24
CA VAL A 106 4.74 4.07 6.25
C VAL A 106 6.14 4.52 6.64
N ALA A 107 6.39 4.80 7.91
CA ALA A 107 7.73 5.14 8.38
C ALA A 107 8.73 3.99 8.18
N GLU A 108 8.29 2.74 8.32
CA GLU A 108 9.11 1.56 8.00
C GLU A 108 9.31 1.39 6.50
N ILE A 109 8.26 1.54 5.69
CA ILE A 109 8.33 1.50 4.22
C ILE A 109 9.34 2.55 3.74
N ASN A 110 9.31 3.78 4.27
CA ASN A 110 10.28 4.82 3.95
C ASN A 110 11.73 4.42 4.25
N ARG A 111 11.96 3.69 5.35
CA ARG A 111 13.29 3.18 5.67
C ARG A 111 13.73 2.10 4.69
N GLU A 112 12.82 1.20 4.31
CA GLU A 112 13.11 0.17 3.32
C GLU A 112 13.34 0.76 1.93
N LEU A 113 12.57 1.77 1.53
CA LEU A 113 12.76 2.51 0.27
C LEU A 113 14.13 3.15 0.22
N ALA A 114 14.51 3.93 1.24
CA ALA A 114 15.83 4.56 1.31
C ALA A 114 16.97 3.53 1.32
N ALA A 115 16.77 2.39 1.98
CA ALA A 115 17.77 1.32 2.01
C ALA A 115 17.81 0.48 0.73
N PHE A 116 16.76 0.52 -0.10
CA PHE A 116 16.73 -0.11 -1.42
C PHE A 116 17.43 0.79 -2.44
N ASP A 117 17.11 2.08 -2.44
CA ASP A 117 17.75 3.12 -3.26
C ASP A 117 19.28 3.14 -3.07
N ALA A 118 19.73 3.21 -1.83
CA ALA A 118 21.17 3.18 -1.49
C ALA A 118 21.88 1.85 -1.85
N ALA A 119 21.13 0.78 -2.15
CA ALA A 119 21.68 -0.48 -2.63
C ALA A 119 21.74 -0.53 -4.17
N ALA A 120 20.85 0.18 -4.86
CA ALA A 120 20.83 0.27 -6.33
C ALA A 120 21.95 1.18 -6.88
N GLU A 121 22.38 2.20 -6.11
CA GLU A 121 23.50 3.09 -6.49
C GLU A 121 24.90 2.48 -6.36
N ARG A 122 25.02 1.22 -5.89
CA ARG A 122 26.31 0.54 -5.65
C ARG A 122 26.67 -0.45 -6.75
#